data_AF-A0A7L4KAE0-F1
#
_entry.id   AF-A0A7L4KAE0-F1
#
_cell.length_a   1.000
_cell.length_b   1.000
_cell.length_c   1.000
_cell.angle_alpha   90.00
_cell.angle_beta   90.00
_cell.angle_gamma   90.00
#
_symmetry.space_group_name_H-M   'P 1'
#
loop_
_entity.id
_entity.type
_entity.pdbx_description
1 polymer ?
#
loop_
_entity_poly.entity_id
_entity_poly.type
_entity_poly.pdbx_seq_one_letter_code
_entity_poly.pdbx_strand_id
1 'polypeptide(L)'
;GKRPEDFERQTMRIFIFVLALSVFSCLGFPVYDYELPITEEALNASLARINARSWGTNLYGVVRSRVARVDMWNSDAYRLELQLSIRETVCPKASGRDPFTCNFKIGPFAQTAFCRSVVEVSGELISNVIVQCHRGSSSSESMSSEEV
;
A
#
# COMPACT_ATOMS: atom_id res chain seq x y z
N GLY A 1 -18.17 53.49 -34.10
CA GLY A 1 -18.55 52.07 -34.18
C GLY A 1 -17.30 51.23 -34.27
N LYS A 2 -17.13 50.24 -33.39
CA LYS A 2 -16.00 49.29 -33.44
C LYS A 2 -16.19 48.39 -34.67
N ARG A 3 -15.15 48.20 -35.49
CA ARG A 3 -15.24 47.37 -36.71
C ARG A 3 -15.54 45.92 -36.31
N PRO A 4 -16.39 45.20 -37.06
CA PRO A 4 -16.76 43.81 -36.78
C PRO A 4 -15.55 42.87 -36.71
N GLU A 5 -14.46 43.16 -37.41
CA GLU A 5 -13.24 42.34 -37.43
C GLU A 5 -12.45 42.36 -36.10
N ASP A 6 -12.56 43.45 -35.32
CA ASP A 6 -11.92 43.54 -34.00
C ASP A 6 -12.65 42.68 -32.96
N PHE A 7 -13.97 42.50 -33.13
CA PHE A 7 -14.80 41.66 -32.26
C PHE A 7 -14.51 40.18 -32.50
N GLU A 8 -14.39 39.75 -33.76
CA GLU A 8 -14.02 38.36 -34.09
C GLU A 8 -12.61 38.01 -33.62
N ARG A 9 -11.64 38.93 -33.79
CA ARG A 9 -10.27 38.75 -33.31
C ARG A 9 -10.20 38.64 -31.79
N GLN A 10 -10.99 39.42 -31.07
CA GLN A 10 -11.04 39.38 -29.61
C GLN A 10 -11.70 38.10 -29.10
N THR A 11 -12.78 37.67 -29.77
CA THR A 11 -13.49 36.42 -29.48
C THR A 11 -12.58 35.20 -29.70
N MET A 12 -11.88 35.15 -30.83
CA MET A 12 -10.91 34.08 -31.13
C MET A 12 -9.79 33.98 -30.08
N ARG A 13 -9.26 35.12 -29.62
CA ARG A 13 -8.24 35.14 -28.56
C ARG A 13 -8.76 34.57 -27.24
N ILE A 14 -9.98 34.96 -26.84
CA ILE A 14 -10.61 34.46 -25.62
C ILE A 14 -10.81 32.94 -25.70
N PHE A 15 -11.28 32.43 -26.84
CA PHE A 15 -11.42 30.98 -27.06
C PHE A 15 -10.08 30.24 -26.93
N ILE A 16 -9.00 30.77 -27.53
CA ILE A 16 -7.66 30.17 -27.43
C ILE A 16 -7.19 30.14 -25.97
N PHE A 17 -7.38 31.23 -25.22
CA PHE A 17 -7.01 31.30 -23.80
C PHE A 17 -7.80 30.32 -22.94
N VAL A 18 -9.11 30.21 -23.15
CA VAL A 18 -9.98 29.27 -22.42
C VAL A 18 -9.59 27.82 -22.73
N LEU A 19 -9.32 27.49 -24.00
CA LEU A 19 -8.87 26.17 -24.40
C LEU A 19 -7.50 25.83 -23.78
N ALA A 20 -6.54 26.75 -23.82
CA ALA A 20 -5.21 26.56 -23.22
C ALA A 20 -5.28 26.33 -21.70
N LEU A 21 -6.11 27.10 -20.98
CA LEU A 21 -6.33 26.92 -19.55
C LEU A 21 -7.01 25.58 -19.24
N SER A 22 -7.98 25.15 -20.06
CA SER A 22 -8.68 23.87 -19.87
C SER A 22 -7.77 22.65 -20.03
N VAL A 23 -6.79 22.70 -20.95
CA VAL A 23 -5.80 21.64 -21.15
C VAL A 23 -4.84 21.57 -19.97
N PHE A 24 -4.43 22.72 -19.43
CA PHE A 24 -3.56 22.79 -18.24
C PHE A 24 -4.23 22.24 -16.98
N SER A 25 -5.55 22.41 -16.83
CA SER A 25 -6.30 21.90 -15.68
C SER A 25 -6.59 20.39 -15.74
N CYS A 26 -6.41 19.73 -16.90
CA CYS A 26 -6.68 18.30 -17.08
C CYS A 26 -5.43 17.41 -17.06
N LEU A 27 -4.31 17.88 -16.50
CA LEU A 27 -3.19 17.00 -16.14
C LEU A 27 -3.55 16.21 -14.87
N GLY A 28 -4.63 15.44 -14.94
CA GLY A 28 -4.95 14.44 -13.93
C GLY A 28 -3.88 13.36 -13.98
N PHE A 29 -3.16 13.18 -12.87
CA PHE A 29 -2.28 12.02 -12.73
C PHE A 29 -3.14 10.75 -12.81
N PRO A 30 -2.77 9.74 -13.60
CA PRO A 30 -3.49 8.49 -13.61
C PRO A 30 -3.36 7.85 -12.20
N VAL A 31 -4.46 7.89 -11.45
CA VAL A 31 -4.61 7.06 -10.26
C VAL A 31 -5.00 5.69 -10.79
N TYR A 32 -4.01 4.82 -10.92
CA TYR A 32 -4.26 3.44 -11.28
C TYR A 32 -4.87 2.74 -10.07
N ASP A 33 -6.13 2.32 -10.20
CA ASP A 33 -6.77 1.41 -9.26
C ASP A 33 -6.25 -0.01 -9.50
N TYR A 34 -5.04 -0.28 -9.00
CA TYR A 34 -4.51 -1.62 -9.02
C TYR A 34 -5.12 -2.41 -7.86
N GLU A 35 -6.26 -3.07 -8.10
CA GLU A 35 -6.53 -4.33 -7.43
C GLU A 35 -5.46 -5.33 -7.90
N LEU A 36 -4.27 -5.27 -7.30
CA LEU A 36 -3.17 -6.18 -7.65
C LEU A 36 -3.62 -7.59 -7.25
N PRO A 37 -3.83 -8.51 -8.21
CA PRO A 37 -4.35 -9.85 -7.92
C PRO A 37 -3.46 -10.64 -6.95
N ILE A 38 -2.19 -10.25 -6.83
CA ILE A 38 -1.15 -10.90 -6.00
C ILE A 38 -1.05 -10.26 -4.60
N THR A 39 -1.90 -9.29 -4.23
CA THR A 39 -1.83 -8.66 -2.89
C THR A 39 -2.00 -9.66 -1.74
N GLU A 40 -2.93 -10.61 -1.86
CA GLU A 40 -3.16 -11.65 -0.85
C GLU A 40 -1.98 -12.63 -0.78
N GLU A 41 -1.46 -13.08 -1.92
CA GLU A 41 -0.30 -13.97 -2.00
C GLU A 41 0.95 -13.29 -1.44
N ALA A 42 1.16 -12.02 -1.76
CA ALA A 42 2.25 -11.20 -1.23
C ALA A 42 2.13 -11.03 0.30
N LEU A 43 0.90 -10.83 0.80
CA LEU A 43 0.63 -10.77 2.24
C LEU A 43 0.96 -12.11 2.92
N ASN A 44 0.51 -13.22 2.35
CA ASN A 44 0.77 -14.55 2.86
C ASN A 44 2.28 -14.88 2.86
N ALA A 45 2.98 -14.61 1.75
CA ALA A 45 4.43 -14.80 1.65
C ALA A 45 5.21 -13.93 2.65
N SER A 46 4.75 -12.67 2.86
CA SER A 46 5.30 -11.77 3.88
C SER A 46 5.13 -12.35 5.29
N LEU A 47 3.93 -12.85 5.61
CA LEU A 47 3.63 -13.44 6.92
C LEU A 47 4.41 -14.75 7.15
N ALA A 48 4.54 -15.59 6.13
CA ALA A 48 5.36 -16.80 6.19
C ALA A 48 6.83 -16.45 6.48
N ARG A 49 7.37 -15.42 5.81
CA ARG A 49 8.73 -14.92 6.03
C ARG A 49 8.93 -14.37 7.45
N ILE A 50 7.95 -13.64 7.99
CA ILE A 50 7.92 -13.15 9.38
C ILE A 50 7.99 -14.34 10.35
N ASN A 51 7.13 -15.34 10.16
CA ASN A 51 7.05 -16.50 11.05
C ASN A 51 8.27 -17.40 10.99
N ALA A 52 8.92 -17.50 9.82
CA ALA A 52 10.18 -18.23 9.68
C ALA A 52 11.36 -17.54 10.39
N ARG A 53 11.39 -16.20 10.43
CA ARG A 53 12.50 -15.43 11.03
C ARG A 53 12.30 -15.04 12.50
N SER A 54 11.06 -15.03 12.99
CA SER A 54 10.79 -14.64 14.37
C SER A 54 11.27 -15.70 15.37
N TRP A 55 11.74 -15.27 16.55
CA TRP A 55 12.34 -16.16 17.55
C TRP A 55 11.32 -16.77 18.51
N GLY A 56 10.08 -16.26 18.52
CA GLY A 56 9.01 -16.76 19.39
C GLY A 56 8.55 -18.17 19.03
N THR A 57 7.95 -18.86 20.00
CA THR A 57 7.44 -20.24 19.86
C THR A 57 6.07 -20.31 19.18
N ASN A 58 5.33 -19.20 19.16
CA ASN A 58 4.01 -19.10 18.53
C ASN A 58 4.07 -18.37 17.20
N LEU A 59 3.06 -18.61 16.37
CA LEU A 59 2.86 -17.91 15.12
C LEU A 59 2.41 -16.46 15.41
N TYR A 60 2.81 -15.55 14.54
CA TYR A 60 2.22 -14.23 14.39
C TYR A 60 1.13 -14.27 13.33
N GLY A 61 0.04 -13.54 13.57
CA GLY A 61 -1.02 -13.27 12.60
C GLY A 61 -1.11 -11.78 12.28
N VAL A 62 -1.77 -11.44 11.17
CA VAL A 62 -1.96 -10.07 10.71
C VAL A 62 -3.19 -9.46 11.37
N VAL A 63 -3.01 -8.31 12.02
CA VAL A 63 -4.11 -7.50 12.59
C VAL A 63 -4.61 -6.49 11.57
N ARG A 64 -3.69 -5.84 10.86
CA ARG A 64 -3.99 -4.86 9.82
C ARG A 64 -2.89 -4.90 8.75
N SER A 65 -3.27 -4.80 7.49
CA SER A 65 -2.35 -4.66 6.37
C SER A 65 -2.80 -3.55 5.44
N ARG A 66 -1.86 -2.88 4.80
CA ARG A 66 -2.12 -1.97 3.68
C ARG A 66 -0.98 -1.97 2.69
N VAL A 67 -1.30 -1.72 1.43
CA VAL A 67 -0.30 -1.38 0.41
C VAL A 67 0.13 0.06 0.65
N ALA A 68 1.42 0.26 0.91
CA ALA A 68 2.00 1.58 1.10
C ALA A 68 2.54 2.16 -0.20
N ARG A 69 3.05 1.31 -1.10
CA ARG A 69 3.63 1.73 -2.36
C ARG A 69 3.65 0.58 -3.38
N VAL A 70 3.52 0.93 -4.66
CA VAL A 70 3.72 0.03 -5.80
C VAL A 70 4.70 0.72 -6.73
N ASP A 71 5.85 0.09 -6.98
CA ASP A 71 6.84 0.57 -7.94
C ASP A 71 6.88 -0.42 -9.12
N MET A 72 6.37 -0.02 -10.27
CA MET A 72 6.45 -0.84 -11.49
C MET A 72 7.80 -0.66 -12.15
N TRP A 73 8.46 -1.77 -12.47
CA TRP A 73 9.65 -1.75 -13.33
C TRP A 73 9.25 -1.90 -14.79
N ASN A 74 8.43 -2.90 -15.09
CA ASN A 74 7.88 -3.20 -16.41
C ASN A 74 6.41 -3.64 -16.30
N SER A 75 5.79 -4.06 -17.41
CA SER A 75 4.40 -4.53 -17.45
C SER A 75 4.13 -5.79 -16.60
N ASP A 76 5.15 -6.62 -16.37
CA ASP A 76 5.07 -7.91 -15.68
C ASP A 76 5.94 -7.98 -14.42
N ALA A 77 6.70 -6.92 -14.13
CA ALA A 77 7.61 -6.87 -13.00
C ALA A 77 7.39 -5.61 -12.17
N TYR A 78 7.08 -5.80 -10.89
CA TYR A 78 6.81 -4.71 -9.97
C TYR A 78 7.23 -5.06 -8.55
N ARG A 79 7.39 -4.03 -7.74
CA ARG A 79 7.72 -4.10 -6.33
C ARG A 79 6.56 -3.57 -5.51
N LEU A 80 6.04 -4.40 -4.62
CA LEU A 80 4.97 -4.10 -3.68
C LEU A 80 5.54 -3.83 -2.30
N GLU A 81 5.22 -2.67 -1.73
CA GLU A 81 5.52 -2.38 -0.33
C GLU A 81 4.26 -2.51 0.53
N LEU A 82 4.29 -3.43 1.48
CA LEU A 82 3.24 -3.68 2.45
C LEU A 82 3.65 -3.14 3.82
N GLN A 83 2.71 -2.50 4.50
CA GLN A 83 2.81 -2.21 5.92
C GLN A 83 1.82 -3.07 6.69
N LEU A 84 2.36 -3.84 7.65
CA LEU A 84 1.63 -4.83 8.42
C LEU A 84 1.73 -4.51 9.91
N SER A 85 0.61 -4.60 10.62
CA SER A 85 0.57 -4.75 12.07
C SER A 85 0.31 -6.21 12.38
N ILE A 86 1.21 -6.82 13.15
CA ILE A 86 1.13 -8.24 13.52
C ILE A 86 1.01 -8.41 15.03
N ARG A 87 0.40 -9.51 15.43
CA ARG A 87 0.25 -9.90 16.84
C ARG A 87 0.49 -11.38 17.02
N GLU A 88 1.14 -11.73 18.13
CA GLU A 88 1.37 -13.11 18.52
C GLU A 88 0.03 -13.85 18.75
N THR A 89 -0.05 -15.07 18.23
CA THR A 89 -1.21 -15.96 18.33
C THR A 89 -1.01 -17.01 19.43
N VAL A 90 -2.07 -17.74 19.75
CA VAL A 90 -2.00 -18.90 20.65
C VAL A 90 -1.46 -20.16 19.98
N CYS A 91 -1.32 -20.16 18.64
CA CYS A 91 -0.89 -21.33 17.89
C CYS A 91 0.63 -21.49 17.94
N PRO A 92 1.15 -22.65 18.37
CA PRO A 92 2.57 -22.96 18.29
C PRO A 92 3.02 -23.06 16.83
N LYS A 93 4.24 -22.63 16.51
CA LYS A 93 4.81 -22.78 15.16
C LYS A 93 4.90 -24.22 14.68
N ALA A 94 5.18 -25.14 15.60
CA ALA A 94 5.28 -26.57 15.32
C ALA A 94 3.92 -27.23 14.96
N SER A 95 2.80 -26.53 15.14
CA SER A 95 1.48 -27.09 14.88
C SER A 95 1.13 -27.23 13.39
N GLY A 96 1.86 -26.55 12.50
CA GLY A 96 1.55 -26.51 11.07
C GLY A 96 0.21 -25.83 10.73
N ARG A 97 -0.43 -25.16 11.70
CA ARG A 97 -1.69 -24.44 11.48
C ARG A 97 -1.47 -23.19 10.65
N ASP A 98 -2.49 -22.84 9.89
CA ASP A 98 -2.57 -21.57 9.19
C ASP A 98 -2.70 -20.40 10.19
N PRO A 99 -1.77 -19.43 10.21
CA PRO A 99 -1.85 -18.23 11.04
C PRO A 99 -3.16 -17.45 10.93
N PHE A 100 -3.86 -17.47 9.78
CA PHE A 100 -5.12 -16.75 9.60
C PHE A 100 -6.30 -17.37 10.35
N THR A 101 -6.19 -18.64 10.74
CA THR A 101 -7.21 -19.36 11.52
C THR A 101 -6.94 -19.32 13.03
N CYS A 102 -5.83 -18.73 13.44
CA CYS A 102 -5.34 -18.77 14.81
C CYS A 102 -5.81 -17.55 15.60
N ASN A 103 -6.35 -17.81 16.80
CA ASN A 103 -6.73 -16.76 17.72
C ASN A 103 -5.50 -16.00 18.24
N PHE A 104 -5.61 -14.68 18.35
CA PHE A 104 -4.58 -13.86 18.97
C PHE A 104 -4.45 -14.14 20.46
N LYS A 105 -3.23 -14.01 21.01
CA LYS A 105 -3.05 -13.98 22.46
C LYS A 105 -3.71 -12.75 23.04
N ILE A 106 -4.45 -12.92 24.12
CA ILE A 106 -5.11 -11.85 24.86
C ILE A 106 -4.24 -11.44 26.05
N GLY A 107 -4.23 -10.16 26.40
CA GLY A 107 -3.55 -9.62 27.56
C GLY A 107 -2.39 -8.67 27.23
N PRO A 108 -1.84 -7.99 28.26
CA PRO A 108 -0.87 -6.92 28.11
C PRO A 108 0.52 -7.39 27.63
N PHE A 109 0.80 -8.70 27.74
CA PHE A 109 2.07 -9.29 27.32
C PHE A 109 2.02 -9.89 25.91
N ALA A 110 0.90 -9.76 25.20
CA ALA A 110 0.81 -10.20 23.81
C ALA A 110 1.77 -9.36 22.95
N GLN A 111 2.74 -10.01 22.32
CA GLN A 111 3.73 -9.30 21.52
C GLN A 111 3.10 -8.79 20.22
N THR A 112 3.26 -7.49 19.97
CA THR A 112 2.86 -6.83 18.72
C THR A 112 4.08 -6.24 18.03
N ALA A 113 4.01 -6.16 16.71
CA ALA A 113 5.06 -5.56 15.90
C ALA A 113 4.47 -4.87 14.66
N PHE A 114 5.16 -3.84 14.21
CA PHE A 114 4.90 -3.20 12.94
C PHE A 114 5.99 -3.62 11.96
N CYS A 115 5.58 -4.16 10.81
CA CYS A 115 6.47 -4.69 9.81
C CYS A 115 6.29 -3.94 8.49
N ARG A 116 7.41 -3.64 7.85
CA ARG A 116 7.51 -3.26 6.45
C ARG A 116 7.95 -4.48 5.67
N SER A 117 7.16 -4.88 4.69
CA SER A 117 7.50 -5.95 3.76
C SER A 117 7.64 -5.39 2.35
N VAL A 118 8.66 -5.80 1.65
CA VAL A 118 8.90 -5.51 0.24
C VAL A 118 8.84 -6.83 -0.50
N VAL A 119 7.90 -6.95 -1.42
CA VAL A 119 7.66 -8.12 -2.24
C VAL A 119 7.96 -7.76 -3.69
N GLU A 120 8.87 -8.48 -4.31
CA GLU A 120 9.19 -8.33 -5.73
C GLU A 120 8.44 -9.41 -6.51
N VAL A 121 7.76 -8.99 -7.57
CA VAL A 121 6.95 -9.84 -8.44
C VAL A 121 7.50 -9.72 -9.85
N SER A 122 7.60 -10.85 -10.55
CA SER A 122 8.05 -10.94 -11.94
C SER A 122 7.27 -12.04 -12.64
N GLY A 123 6.61 -11.73 -13.75
CA GLY A 123 5.81 -12.69 -14.51
C GLY A 123 4.73 -13.34 -13.65
N GLU A 124 4.02 -12.54 -12.85
CA GLU A 124 2.99 -12.97 -11.89
C GLU A 124 3.48 -13.87 -10.74
N LEU A 125 4.78 -14.08 -10.61
CA LEU A 125 5.38 -14.90 -9.55
C LEU A 125 6.13 -14.04 -8.55
N ILE A 126 6.06 -14.39 -7.26
CA ILE A 126 6.85 -13.75 -6.21
C ILE A 126 8.31 -14.20 -6.36
N SER A 127 9.19 -13.28 -6.74
CA SER A 127 10.62 -13.55 -6.91
C SER A 127 11.40 -13.35 -5.60
N ASN A 128 10.98 -12.42 -4.75
CA ASN A 128 11.70 -12.10 -3.52
C ASN A 128 10.78 -11.47 -2.45
N VAL A 129 11.12 -11.71 -1.17
CA VAL A 129 10.40 -11.17 -0.01
C VAL A 129 11.39 -10.72 1.06
N ILE A 130 11.41 -9.41 1.31
CA ILE A 130 12.24 -8.76 2.32
C ILE A 130 11.33 -8.19 3.40
N VAL A 131 11.60 -8.52 4.65
CA VAL A 131 10.79 -8.09 5.78
C VAL A 131 11.68 -7.42 6.83
N GLN A 132 11.22 -6.28 7.32
CA GLN A 132 11.79 -5.58 8.48
C GLN A 132 10.68 -5.29 9.49
N CYS A 133 10.81 -5.82 10.69
CA CYS A 133 9.85 -5.62 11.77
C CYS A 133 10.48 -4.81 12.91
N HIS A 134 9.68 -3.93 13.47
CA HIS A 134 10.01 -3.17 14.67
C HIS A 134 8.99 -3.52 15.75
N ARG A 135 9.44 -3.62 17.00
CA ARG A 135 8.55 -3.90 18.13
C ARG A 135 7.51 -2.80 18.23
N GLY A 136 6.24 -3.17 18.38
CA GLY A 136 5.18 -2.20 18.62
C GLY A 136 5.37 -1.59 20.01
N SER A 137 5.98 -0.41 20.11
CA SER A 137 5.62 0.50 21.19
C SER A 137 4.22 1.01 20.88
N SER A 138 3.40 1.20 21.91
CA SER A 138 2.16 1.97 21.80
C SER A 138 2.50 3.39 21.34
N SER A 139 2.65 3.60 20.04
CA SER A 139 2.85 4.90 19.45
C SER A 139 1.46 5.50 19.26
N SER A 140 1.15 6.49 20.10
CA SER A 140 -0.06 7.29 20.09
C SER A 140 -0.43 7.65 18.65
N GLU A 141 -1.63 7.25 18.22
CA GLU A 141 -2.17 7.62 16.92
C GLU A 141 -2.54 9.11 16.96
N SER A 142 -1.71 9.98 16.39
CA SER A 142 -2.08 11.38 16.14
C SER A 142 -2.77 11.47 14.78
N MET A 143 -4.10 11.54 14.79
CA MET A 143 -4.89 11.95 13.63
C MET A 143 -4.65 13.44 13.39
N SER A 144 -3.87 13.79 12.36
CA SER A 144 -3.81 15.17 11.85
C SER A 144 -4.90 15.31 10.81
N SER A 145 -6.02 15.90 11.18
CA SER A 145 -7.09 16.30 10.27
C SER A 145 -6.67 17.62 9.60
N GLU A 146 -6.27 17.56 8.33
CA GLU A 146 -6.34 18.73 7.47
C GLU A 146 -7.70 18.70 6.78
N GLU A 147 -8.65 19.46 7.32
CA GLU A 147 -9.88 19.82 6.63
C GLU A 147 -9.59 21.15 5.89
N VAL A 148 -9.83 21.16 4.58
CA VAL A 148 -9.77 22.33 3.68
C VAL A 148 -11.01 23.20 3.88
#